data_AF-A0A7H1NRN5-F1
#
_entry.id   AF-A0A7H1NRN5-F1
#
_cell.length_a   1.000
_cell.length_b   1.000
_cell.length_c   1.000
_cell.angle_alpha   90.00
_cell.angle_beta   90.00
_cell.angle_gamma   90.00
#
_symmetry.space_group_name_H-M   'P 1'
#
loop_
_entity.id
_entity.type
_entity.pdbx_description
1 polymer ?
#
loop_
_entity_poly.entity_id
_entity_poly.type
_entity_poly.pdbx_seq_one_letter_code
_entity_poly.pdbx_strand_id
1 'polypeptide(L)' 'MNFDFIPQSWNEYLFWQNQDRKTLKKINELLKDISRNPFEGIGKPEPLKGNLAGFWSRRIDSKTGLFIEFMMVAVR' A
#
# COMPACT_ATOMS: atom_id res chain seq x y z
N MET A 1 0.59 4.08 15.15
CA MET A 1 1.54 4.16 14.03
C MET A 1 1.05 5.25 13.11
N ASN A 2 1.93 6.15 12.67
CA ASN A 2 1.59 7.17 11.68
C ASN A 2 1.98 6.64 10.30
N PHE A 3 1.13 6.86 9.30
CA PHE A 3 1.40 6.49 7.92
C PHE A 3 1.76 7.76 7.16
N ASP A 4 2.98 7.83 6.65
CA ASP A 4 3.36 8.89 5.71
C ASP A 4 3.08 8.41 4.28
N PHE A 5 2.09 9.04 3.66
CA PHE A 5 1.75 8.80 2.25
C PHE A 5 2.49 9.80 1.37
N ILE A 6 3.04 9.33 0.25
CA ILE A 6 3.40 10.25 -0.83
C ILE A 6 2.13 10.85 -1.45
N PRO A 7 2.18 12.08 -1.99
CA PRO A 7 0.99 12.76 -2.51
C PRO A 7 0.19 11.95 -3.53
N GLN A 8 0.90 11.20 -4.39
CA GLN A 8 0.26 10.35 -5.40
C GLN A 8 -0.56 9.22 -4.75
N SER A 9 0.00 8.51 -3.77
CA SER A 9 -0.69 7.42 -3.07
C SER A 9 -1.91 7.91 -2.28
N TRP A 10 -1.87 9.14 -1.76
CA TRP A 10 -3.04 9.73 -1.09
C TRP A 10 -4.19 10.00 -2.07
N ASN A 11 -3.89 10.56 -3.24
CA ASN A 11 -4.90 10.81 -4.27
C ASN A 11 -5.53 9.51 -4.76
N GLU A 12 -4.72 8.48 -4.97
CA GLU A 12 -5.25 7.20 -5.35
C GLU A 12 -6.13 6.60 -4.22
N TYR A 13 -5.76 6.77 -2.93
CA TYR A 13 -6.58 6.29 -1.81
C TYR A 13 -7.98 6.93 -1.84
N LEU A 14 -8.02 8.25 -2.06
CA LEU A 14 -9.27 9.00 -2.23
C LEU A 14 -10.08 8.54 -3.46
N PHE A 15 -9.40 8.21 -4.56
CA PHE A 15 -10.04 7.65 -5.75
C PHE A 15 -10.76 6.33 -5.42
N TRP A 16 -10.09 5.40 -4.71
CA TRP A 16 -10.69 4.12 -4.34
C TRP A 16 -11.86 4.24 -3.36
N GLN A 17 -11.94 5.31 -2.56
CA GLN A 17 -13.11 5.56 -1.72
C GLN A 17 -14.40 5.73 -2.53
N ASN A 18 -14.30 6.30 -3.74
CA ASN A 18 -15.44 6.58 -4.59
C ASN A 18 -15.67 5.54 -5.69
N GLN A 19 -14.63 4.77 -6.05
CA GLN A 19 -14.69 3.85 -7.20
C GLN A 19 -15.09 2.41 -6.83
N ASP A 20 -14.34 1.75 -5.93
CA ASP A 20 -14.58 0.34 -5.58
C ASP A 20 -14.30 0.07 -4.10
N ARG A 21 -15.38 -0.19 -3.37
CA ARG A 21 -15.33 -0.51 -1.93
C ARG A 21 -14.61 -1.82 -1.64
N LYS A 22 -14.55 -2.79 -2.55
CA LYS A 22 -13.80 -4.03 -2.35
C LYS A 22 -12.31 -3.75 -2.33
N THR A 23 -11.83 -2.98 -3.29
CA THR A 23 -10.43 -2.53 -3.34
C THR A 23 -10.08 -1.67 -2.12
N LEU A 24 -10.95 -0.73 -1.73
CA LEU A 24 -10.77 0.05 -0.50
C LEU A 24 -10.65 -0.83 0.76
N LYS A 25 -11.48 -1.87 0.87
CA LYS A 25 -11.42 -2.80 2.01
C LYS A 25 -10.06 -3.50 2.08
N LYS A 26 -9.52 -3.95 0.95
CA LYS A 26 -8.18 -4.56 0.87
C LYS A 26 -7.07 -3.59 1.25
N ILE A 27 -7.16 -2.33 0.81
CA ILE A 27 -6.20 -1.28 1.20
C ILE A 27 -6.22 -1.12 2.73
N ASN A 28 -7.40 -1.01 3.33
CA ASN A 28 -7.53 -0.87 4.78
C ASN A 28 -7.02 -2.11 5.54
N GLU A 29 -7.20 -3.31 4.99
CA GLU A 29 -6.62 -4.54 5.54
C GLU A 29 -5.09 -4.53 5.49
N LEU A 30 -4.48 -4.09 4.39
CA LEU A 30 -3.03 -3.93 4.28
C LEU A 30 -2.48 -2.89 5.26
N LEU A 31 -3.12 -1.72 5.36
CA LEU A 31 -2.72 -0.68 6.33
C LEU A 31 -2.74 -1.22 7.76
N LYS A 32 -3.77 -2.00 8.11
CA LYS A 32 -3.88 -2.62 9.43
C LYS A 32 -2.80 -3.66 9.68
N ASP A 33 -2.43 -4.44 8.67
CA ASP A 33 -1.32 -5.42 8.77
C ASP A 33 0.03 -4.72 8.90
N ILE A 34 0.32 -3.70 8.07
CA ILE A 34 1.55 -2.90 8.16
C ILE A 34 1.69 -2.26 9.53
N SER A 35 0.58 -1.84 10.14
CA SER A 35 0.62 -1.30 11.51
C SER A 35 1.17 -2.27 12.55
N ARG A 36 1.17 -3.57 12.26
CA ARG A 36 1.58 -4.65 13.17
C ARG A 36 2.87 -5.31 12.71
N ASN A 37 2.96 -5.57 11.42
CA ASN A 37 4.05 -6.29 10.75
C ASN A 37 4.52 -5.43 9.57
N PRO A 38 5.44 -4.46 9.74
CA PRO A 38 5.76 -3.50 8.68
C PRO A 38 6.44 -4.14 7.47
N PHE A 39 7.31 -5.12 7.69
CA PHE A 39 8.16 -5.74 6.66
C PHE A 39 7.73 -7.16 6.28
N GLU A 40 6.64 -7.66 6.87
CA GLU A 40 6.14 -9.03 6.69
C GLU A 40 4.61 -9.06 6.61
N GLY A 41 4.04 -10.18 6.17
CA GLY A 41 2.59 -10.39 6.16
C GLY A 41 1.97 -10.29 4.77
N ILE A 42 0.75 -9.77 4.70
CA ILE A 42 -0.08 -9.85 3.49
C ILE A 42 0.40 -8.87 2.41
N GLY A 43 0.17 -9.23 1.14
CA GLY A 43 0.49 -8.37 0.00
C GLY A 43 1.94 -8.42 -0.49
N LYS A 44 2.73 -9.45 -0.13
CA LYS A 44 4.14 -9.61 -0.56
C LYS A 44 4.95 -8.31 -0.40
N PRO A 45 5.39 -8.00 0.84
CA PRO A 45 6.20 -6.82 1.10
C PRO A 45 7.49 -6.85 0.27
N GLU A 46 7.73 -5.80 -0.49
CA GLU A 46 8.92 -5.68 -1.33
C GLU A 46 9.64 -4.36 -1.01
N PRO A 47 10.96 -4.39 -0.70
CA PRO A 47 11.72 -3.17 -0.50
C PRO A 47 11.96 -2.48 -1.85
N LEU A 48 11.68 -1.18 -1.89
CA LEU A 48 11.91 -0.37 -3.07
C LEU A 48 13.40 0.00 -3.21
N LYS A 49 13.83 0.31 -4.43
CA LYS A 49 15.24 0.58 -4.79
C LYS A 49 15.41 2.01 -5.32
N GLY A 50 16.66 2.46 -5.42
CA GLY A 50 17.01 3.77 -6.00
C GLY A 50 16.57 4.94 -5.10
N ASN A 51 15.89 5.94 -5.68
CA ASN A 51 15.40 7.12 -4.94
C ASN A 51 14.32 6.80 -3.89
N LEU A 52 13.80 5.57 -3.90
CA LEU A 52 12.80 5.06 -2.98
C LEU A 52 13.40 4.02 -2.01
N ALA A 53 14.74 3.94 -1.93
CA ALA A 53 15.40 3.10 -0.95
C ALA A 53 14.97 3.49 0.47
N GLY A 54 14.60 2.50 1.28
CA GLY A 54 14.02 2.70 2.63
C GLY A 54 12.49 2.69 2.66
N PHE A 55 11.83 2.74 1.50
CA PHE A 55 10.38 2.53 1.40
C PHE A 55 10.06 1.07 1.04
N TRP A 56 8.83 0.67 1.35
CA TRP A 56 8.29 -0.65 1.07
C TRP A 56 6.98 -0.53 0.29
N SER A 57 6.77 -1.44 -0.66
CA SER A 57 5.51 -1.59 -1.39
C SER A 57 4.78 -2.89 -1.01
N ARG A 58 3.45 -2.88 -1.14
CA ARG A 58 2.60 -4.06 -0.99
C ARG A 58 1.55 -4.15 -2.09
N ARG A 59 1.21 -5.37 -2.47
CA ARG A 59 0.27 -5.71 -3.52
C ARG A 59 -1.16 -5.84 -2.94
N ILE A 60 -2.13 -5.19 -3.58
CA ILE A 60 -3.56 -5.25 -3.20
C ILE A 60 -4.29 -6.44 -3.84
N ASP A 61 -3.94 -6.83 -5.07
CA ASP A 61 -4.56 -7.97 -5.75
C ASP A 61 -3.65 -8.56 -6.83
N SER A 62 -3.82 -9.85 -7.11
CA SER A 62 -3.11 -10.59 -8.15
C SER A 62 -4.01 -11.02 -9.31
N LYS A 63 -5.33 -10.79 -9.24
CA LYS A 63 -6.30 -11.52 -10.09
C LYS A 63 -6.64 -10.90 -11.44
N THR A 64 -6.30 -9.65 -11.72
CA THR A 64 -6.76 -8.99 -12.96
C THR A 64 -5.71 -8.03 -13.50
N GLY A 65 -4.52 -8.51 -13.90
CA GLY A 65 -3.56 -7.79 -14.77
C GLY A 65 -3.12 -6.37 -14.37
N LEU A 66 -3.63 -5.85 -13.25
CA LEU A 66 -3.56 -4.49 -12.79
C LEU A 66 -2.82 -4.58 -11.46
N PHE A 67 -1.50 -4.62 -11.56
CA PHE A 67 -0.64 -4.37 -10.42
C PHE A 67 -0.76 -2.89 -10.11
N ILE A 68 -1.68 -2.53 -9.23
CA ILE A 68 -1.60 -1.22 -8.61
C ILE A 68 -0.65 -1.39 -7.44
N GLU A 69 0.58 -0.93 -7.67
CA GLU A 69 1.62 -0.88 -6.65
C GLU A 69 1.26 0.25 -5.68
N PHE A 70 0.36 -0.08 -4.76
CA PHE A 70 -0.11 0.88 -3.79
C PHE A 70 0.72 0.84 -2.54
N MET A 71 0.82 2.02 -1.94
CA MET A 71 1.47 2.30 -0.68
C MET A 71 2.99 2.20 -0.75
N MET A 72 3.60 3.36 -0.97
CA MET A 72 4.73 3.75 -0.15
C MET A 72 4.19 4.10 1.24
N VAL A 73 4.41 3.22 2.21
CA VAL A 73 4.37 3.65 3.61
C VAL A 73 5.82 3.83 4.02
N ALA A 74 6.20 5.07 4.37
CA ALA A 74 7.45 5.28 5.07
C ALA A 74 7.28 4.71 6.49
N VAL A 75 7.83 3.53 6.73
CA VAL A 75 8.07 3.05 8.09
C VAL A 75 9.43 3.65 8.45
N ARG A 76 9.42 4.82 9.11
CA ARG A 76 10.60 5.26 9.85
C ARG A 76 10.65 4.56 11.20
#